data_AF-A0A6I9Q6E8-F1
#
_entry.id   AF-A0A6I9Q6E8-F1
#
_cell.length_a   1.000
_cell.length_b   1.000
_cell.length_c   1.000
_cell.angle_alpha   90.00
_cell.angle_beta   90.00
_cell.angle_gamma   90.00
#
_symmetry.space_group_name_H-M   'P 1'
#
loop_
_entity.id
_entity.type
_entity.pdbx_description
1 polymer ?
#
loop_
_entity_poly.entity_id
_entity_poly.type
_entity_poly.pdbx_seq_one_letter_code
_entity_poly.pdbx_strand_id
1 'polypeptide(L)'
;MAPSGLILLFYFVFYAFLAGMFCLTMWVMLQTLDENIPTYQDRVPSPGLVIRPHAAEISFNRSDPTNYNKYTQHLHNFLQNYNDSVQERNDLCLVGEYTDQDAEPVKKVCQFKRSLLRQCSGLSDSSFGYAEGKPCIIIKMNRVIGLKPQGEPLINCTAK
;
A
#
# COMPACT_ATOMS: atom_id res chain seq x y z
N MET A 1 27.39 -55.04 -7.50
CA MET A 1 26.36 -54.10 -8.00
C MET A 1 26.19 -53.03 -6.93
N ALA A 2 26.57 -51.78 -7.21
CA ALA A 2 26.86 -50.80 -6.17
C ALA A 2 25.61 -50.44 -5.32
N PRO A 3 25.65 -50.59 -3.98
CA PRO A 3 24.50 -50.40 -3.09
C PRO A 3 23.95 -48.95 -3.09
N SER A 4 24.75 -47.98 -3.56
CA SER A 4 24.40 -46.56 -3.57
C SER A 4 23.28 -46.22 -4.58
N GLY A 5 23.17 -46.94 -5.70
CA GLY A 5 22.18 -46.63 -6.75
C GLY A 5 20.73 -46.94 -6.32
N LEU A 6 20.54 -48.05 -5.60
CA LEU A 6 19.24 -48.43 -5.04
C LEU A 6 18.79 -47.48 -3.92
N ILE A 7 19.74 -47.02 -3.10
CA ILE A 7 19.47 -46.05 -2.04
C ILE A 7 19.03 -44.70 -2.64
N LEU A 8 19.74 -44.21 -3.67
CA LEU A 8 19.37 -42.97 -4.35
C LEU A 8 18.01 -43.04 -5.03
N LEU A 9 17.71 -44.15 -5.71
CA LEU A 9 16.39 -44.36 -6.33
C LEU A 9 15.27 -44.37 -5.29
N PHE A 10 15.48 -45.04 -4.15
CA PHE A 10 14.52 -45.06 -3.06
C PHE A 10 14.21 -43.64 -2.55
N TYR A 11 15.25 -42.85 -2.25
CA TYR A 11 15.05 -41.47 -1.78
C TYR A 11 14.40 -40.59 -2.85
N PHE A 12 14.74 -40.77 -4.13
CA PHE A 12 14.10 -40.02 -5.21
C PHE A 12 12.59 -40.28 -5.27
N VAL A 13 12.17 -41.56 -5.28
CA VAL A 13 10.74 -41.91 -5.33
C VAL A 13 10.02 -41.46 -4.06
N PHE A 14 10.65 -41.65 -2.89
CA PHE A 14 10.09 -41.22 -1.61
C PHE A 14 9.86 -39.71 -1.57
N TYR A 15 10.84 -38.90 -1.94
CA TYR A 15 10.69 -37.44 -1.97
C TYR A 15 9.75 -36.96 -3.06
N ALA A 16 9.68 -37.65 -4.22
CA ALA A 16 8.69 -37.35 -5.24
C ALA A 16 7.26 -37.55 -4.73
N PHE A 17 7.01 -38.64 -4.00
CA PHE A 17 5.70 -38.89 -3.38
C PHE A 17 5.37 -37.86 -2.29
N LEU A 18 6.33 -37.53 -1.42
CA LEU A 18 6.15 -36.48 -0.40
C LEU A 18 5.85 -35.12 -1.03
N ALA A 19 6.59 -34.74 -2.07
CA ALA A 19 6.36 -33.51 -2.80
C ALA A 19 4.97 -33.51 -3.45
N GLY A 20 4.54 -34.62 -4.04
CA GLY A 20 3.20 -34.78 -4.59
C GLY A 20 2.10 -34.60 -3.54
N MET A 21 2.24 -35.22 -2.37
CA MET A 21 1.31 -35.05 -1.25
C MET A 21 1.27 -33.61 -0.74
N PHE A 22 2.43 -32.94 -0.61
CA PHE A 22 2.50 -31.53 -0.22
C PHE A 22 1.85 -30.61 -1.25
N CYS A 23 2.09 -30.83 -2.54
CA CYS A 23 1.44 -30.06 -3.60
C CYS A 23 -0.08 -30.28 -3.60
N LEU A 24 -0.55 -31.51 -3.37
CA LEU A 24 -1.98 -31.80 -3.27
C LEU A 24 -2.63 -31.09 -2.08
N THR A 25 -2.00 -31.11 -0.90
CA THR A 25 -2.56 -30.42 0.28
C THR A 25 -2.55 -28.91 0.11
N MET A 26 -1.49 -28.34 -0.49
CA MET A 26 -1.45 -26.92 -0.85
C MET A 26 -2.53 -26.57 -1.88
N TRP A 27 -2.73 -27.41 -2.90
CA TRP A 27 -3.76 -27.19 -3.90
C TRP A 27 -5.17 -27.19 -3.29
N VAL A 28 -5.50 -28.18 -2.44
CA VAL A 28 -6.77 -28.24 -1.73
C VAL A 28 -6.97 -26.99 -0.85
N MET A 29 -5.94 -26.56 -0.12
CA MET A 29 -6.00 -25.35 0.68
C MET A 29 -6.33 -24.12 -0.18
N LEU A 30 -5.69 -23.95 -1.33
CA LEU A 30 -5.96 -22.83 -2.24
C LEU A 30 -7.40 -22.84 -2.77
N GLN A 31 -8.01 -24.01 -2.98
CA GLN A 31 -9.42 -24.10 -3.38
C GLN A 31 -10.40 -23.65 -2.28
N THR A 32 -9.97 -23.58 -1.02
CA THR A 32 -10.81 -23.13 0.11
C THR A 32 -10.69 -21.64 0.39
N LEU A 33 -9.78 -20.93 -0.29
CA LEU A 33 -9.54 -19.50 -0.09
C LEU A 33 -10.34 -18.68 -1.09
N ASP A 34 -10.86 -17.54 -0.63
CA ASP A 34 -11.48 -16.53 -1.48
C ASP A 34 -10.40 -15.62 -2.09
N GLU A 35 -10.50 -15.30 -3.38
CA GLU A 35 -9.52 -14.47 -4.09
C GLU A 35 -9.59 -12.98 -3.71
N ASN A 36 -10.73 -12.51 -3.18
CA ASN A 36 -11.02 -11.10 -2.93
C ASN A 36 -10.89 -10.72 -1.45
N ILE A 37 -11.18 -11.65 -0.53
CA ILE A 37 -11.26 -11.36 0.91
C ILE A 37 -10.40 -12.36 1.71
N PRO A 38 -9.48 -11.89 2.57
CA PRO A 38 -8.70 -12.78 3.41
C PRO A 38 -9.58 -13.45 4.48
N THR A 39 -9.35 -14.73 4.74
CA THR A 39 -10.10 -15.52 5.73
C THR A 39 -9.94 -14.98 7.16
N TYR A 40 -8.75 -14.49 7.51
CA TYR A 40 -8.42 -14.01 8.86
C TYR A 40 -7.78 -12.62 8.80
N GLN A 41 -8.22 -11.73 9.68
CA GLN A 41 -7.75 -10.33 9.79
C GLN A 41 -7.43 -9.92 11.25
N ASP A 42 -7.33 -10.90 12.15
CA ASP A 42 -7.05 -10.74 13.58
C ASP A 42 -5.74 -9.98 13.89
N ARG A 43 -4.78 -10.00 12.95
CA ARG A 43 -3.49 -9.28 13.07
C ARG A 43 -3.54 -7.82 12.61
N VAL A 44 -4.65 -7.36 12.04
CA VAL A 44 -4.80 -5.99 11.51
C VAL A 44 -6.08 -5.31 12.03
N PRO A 45 -6.33 -5.28 13.37
CA PRO A 45 -7.55 -4.71 13.91
C PRO A 45 -7.62 -3.18 13.77
N SER A 46 -6.46 -2.52 13.74
CA SER A 46 -6.34 -1.08 13.56
C SER A 46 -5.42 -0.78 12.38
N PRO A 47 -5.81 0.12 11.46
CA PRO A 47 -4.95 0.48 10.34
C PRO A 47 -3.72 1.25 10.82
N GLY A 48 -2.54 0.86 10.33
CA GLY A 48 -1.32 1.63 10.54
C GLY A 48 -1.33 2.95 9.74
N LEU A 49 -0.58 3.94 10.22
CA LEU A 49 -0.30 5.17 9.48
C LEU A 49 1.13 5.14 8.95
N VAL A 50 1.31 5.60 7.72
CA VAL A 50 2.60 5.68 7.05
C VAL A 50 2.87 7.12 6.65
N ILE A 51 4.03 7.61 7.03
CA ILE A 51 4.50 8.96 6.72
C ILE A 51 5.29 8.94 5.41
N ARG A 52 5.04 9.94 4.55
CA ARG A 52 5.78 10.20 3.31
C ARG A 52 6.32 11.63 3.33
N PRO A 53 7.60 11.86 2.97
CA PRO A 53 8.57 10.88 2.46
C PRO A 53 9.01 9.87 3.53
N HIS A 54 9.37 8.65 3.10
CA HIS A 54 9.69 7.57 4.02
C HIS A 54 11.07 7.79 4.64
N ALA A 55 11.08 8.37 5.84
CA ALA A 55 12.27 8.58 6.65
C ALA A 55 11.88 8.58 8.13
N ALA A 56 12.72 7.99 8.98
CA ALA A 56 12.54 8.03 10.44
C ALA A 56 12.84 9.44 10.99
N GLU A 57 13.76 10.15 10.36
CA GLU A 57 14.14 11.52 10.67
C GLU A 57 14.33 12.28 9.37
N ILE A 58 13.76 13.49 9.30
CA ILE A 58 13.88 14.37 8.14
C ILE A 58 14.74 15.55 8.57
N SER A 59 16.02 15.49 8.23
CA SER A 59 16.96 16.60 8.37
C SER A 59 17.32 17.11 6.97
N PHE A 60 17.26 18.43 6.78
CA PHE A 60 17.64 19.08 5.54
C PHE A 60 18.11 20.50 5.82
N ASN A 61 18.95 21.02 4.93
CA ASN A 61 19.33 22.42 4.93
C ASN A 61 18.48 23.19 3.93
N ARG A 62 17.77 24.23 4.39
CA ARG A 62 16.93 25.07 3.54
C ARG A 62 17.72 25.76 2.42
N SER A 63 18.98 26.12 2.69
CA SER A 63 19.84 26.84 1.75
C SER A 63 20.43 25.95 0.66
N ASP A 64 20.37 24.62 0.81
CA ASP A 64 20.93 23.67 -0.14
C ASP A 64 19.83 22.82 -0.79
N PRO A 65 19.39 23.18 -2.02
CA PRO A 65 18.36 22.45 -2.75
C PRO A 65 18.68 20.99 -3.01
N THR A 66 19.96 20.62 -3.10
CA THR A 66 20.36 19.25 -3.40
C THR A 66 20.07 18.30 -2.24
N ASN A 67 20.09 18.82 -1.01
CA ASN A 67 19.89 18.06 0.21
C ASN A 67 18.45 17.53 0.33
N TYR A 68 17.45 18.41 0.10
CA TYR A 68 16.05 18.01 0.18
C TYR A 68 15.48 17.45 -1.13
N ASN A 69 16.22 17.52 -2.24
CA ASN A 69 15.76 17.01 -3.55
C ASN A 69 15.36 15.52 -3.49
N LYS A 70 16.06 14.72 -2.67
CA LYS A 70 15.69 13.31 -2.44
C LYS A 70 14.26 13.16 -1.90
N TYR A 71 13.87 14.03 -0.97
CA TYR A 71 12.54 14.01 -0.36
C TYR A 71 11.46 14.48 -1.34
N THR A 72 11.72 15.57 -2.06
CA THR A 72 10.76 16.12 -3.03
C THR A 72 10.56 15.17 -4.21
N GLN A 73 11.61 14.52 -4.71
CA GLN A 73 11.50 13.49 -5.74
C GLN A 73 10.67 12.30 -5.26
N HIS A 74 10.88 11.82 -4.03
CA HIS A 74 10.05 10.77 -3.45
C HIS A 74 8.57 11.17 -3.40
N LEU A 75 8.26 12.43 -3.03
CA LEU A 75 6.90 12.94 -3.00
C LEU A 75 6.27 13.06 -4.41
N HIS A 76 7.03 13.57 -5.39
CA HIS A 76 6.56 13.64 -6.79
C HIS A 76 6.26 12.26 -7.36
N ASN A 77 7.18 11.31 -7.18
CA ASN A 77 7.00 9.93 -7.66
C ASN A 77 5.81 9.26 -6.97
N PHE A 78 5.61 9.51 -5.67
CA PHE A 78 4.46 9.00 -4.93
C PHE A 78 3.13 9.60 -5.45
N LEU A 79 3.11 10.89 -5.74
CA LEU A 79 1.90 11.61 -6.17
C LEU A 79 1.56 11.45 -7.66
N GLN A 80 2.45 10.86 -8.46
CA GLN A 80 2.23 10.69 -9.91
C GLN A 80 0.93 9.94 -10.24
N ASN A 81 0.60 8.90 -9.46
CA ASN A 81 -0.64 8.13 -9.63
C ASN A 81 -1.91 8.89 -9.20
N TYR A 82 -1.75 10.01 -8.50
CA TYR A 82 -2.85 10.87 -8.03
C TYR A 82 -3.03 12.11 -8.91
N ASN A 83 -2.24 12.26 -9.97
CA ASN A 83 -2.42 13.35 -10.93
C ASN A 83 -3.86 13.37 -11.44
N ASP A 84 -4.44 14.57 -11.53
CA ASP A 84 -5.86 14.76 -11.81
C ASP A 84 -6.30 14.06 -13.11
N SER A 85 -5.48 14.09 -14.16
CA SER A 85 -5.72 13.37 -15.42
C SER A 85 -5.79 11.84 -15.28
N VAL A 86 -5.01 11.26 -14.36
CA VAL A 86 -5.05 9.82 -14.08
C VAL A 86 -6.26 9.46 -13.22
N GLN A 87 -6.70 10.40 -12.38
CA GLN A 87 -7.83 10.21 -11.46
C GLN A 87 -9.19 10.47 -12.12
N GLU A 88 -9.24 11.17 -13.25
CA GLU A 88 -10.47 11.40 -14.03
C GLU A 88 -11.11 10.13 -14.59
N ARG A 89 -10.37 9.02 -14.68
CA ARG A 89 -10.93 7.70 -15.03
C ARG A 89 -11.69 7.01 -13.89
N ASN A 90 -11.55 7.52 -12.66
CA ASN A 90 -12.17 6.97 -11.46
C ASN A 90 -13.50 7.69 -11.19
N ASP A 91 -14.36 7.07 -10.38
CA ASP A 91 -15.70 7.59 -10.14
C ASP A 91 -15.74 8.69 -9.06
N LEU A 92 -16.71 9.58 -9.22
CA LEU A 92 -17.08 10.59 -8.24
C LEU A 92 -17.89 9.95 -7.11
N CYS A 93 -17.27 9.78 -5.94
CA CYS A 93 -17.95 9.28 -4.76
C CYS A 93 -18.55 10.43 -3.93
N LEU A 94 -19.67 10.13 -3.25
CA LEU A 94 -20.31 11.04 -2.31
C LEU A 94 -19.44 11.18 -1.04
N VAL A 95 -19.33 12.40 -0.53
CA VAL A 95 -18.56 12.69 0.69
C VAL A 95 -19.39 12.31 1.91
N GLY A 96 -18.81 11.55 2.83
CA GLY A 96 -19.45 11.17 4.10
C GLY A 96 -20.26 9.87 4.04
N GLU A 97 -20.43 9.27 2.86
CA GLU A 97 -21.13 8.00 2.69
C GLU A 97 -20.18 6.89 2.24
N TYR A 98 -20.41 5.67 2.73
CA TYR A 98 -19.67 4.51 2.28
C TYR A 98 -20.15 4.08 0.89
N THR A 99 -19.22 3.84 -0.01
CA THR A 99 -19.53 3.30 -1.34
C THR A 99 -19.61 1.77 -1.26
N ASP A 100 -20.79 1.25 -0.90
CA ASP A 100 -21.05 -0.19 -0.88
C ASP A 100 -21.30 -0.69 -2.32
N GLN A 101 -20.52 -1.68 -2.75
CA GLN A 101 -20.49 -2.13 -4.15
C GLN A 101 -20.58 -3.66 -4.26
N ASP A 102 -21.21 -4.34 -3.30
CA ASP A 102 -21.22 -5.81 -3.20
C ASP A 102 -21.79 -6.50 -4.44
N ALA A 103 -22.75 -5.86 -5.12
CA ALA A 103 -23.37 -6.36 -6.35
C ALA A 103 -22.51 -6.20 -7.62
N GLU A 104 -21.48 -5.35 -7.60
CA GLU A 104 -20.66 -5.09 -8.78
C GLU A 104 -19.50 -6.10 -8.88
N PRO A 105 -19.34 -6.78 -10.03
CA PRO A 105 -18.24 -7.73 -10.24
C PRO A 105 -16.88 -7.03 -10.30
N VAL A 106 -16.84 -5.78 -10.78
CA VAL A 106 -15.65 -4.93 -10.78
C VAL A 106 -15.90 -3.73 -9.88
N LYS A 107 -15.14 -3.65 -8.78
CA LYS A 107 -15.27 -2.56 -7.82
C LYS A 107 -14.70 -1.26 -8.42
N LYS A 108 -15.52 -0.23 -8.43
CA LYS A 108 -15.20 1.16 -8.75
C LYS A 108 -14.39 1.79 -7.62
N VAL A 109 -13.52 2.73 -7.99
CA VAL A 109 -12.62 3.42 -7.05
C VAL A 109 -13.00 4.89 -7.02
N CYS A 110 -13.03 5.48 -5.82
CA CYS A 110 -13.24 6.90 -5.64
C CYS A 110 -12.01 7.70 -6.07
N GLN A 111 -12.23 8.78 -6.81
CA GLN A 111 -11.14 9.69 -7.18
C GLN A 111 -10.52 10.38 -5.95
N PHE A 112 -9.18 10.49 -5.94
CA PHE A 112 -8.44 11.37 -5.04
C PHE A 112 -7.49 12.22 -5.88
N LYS A 113 -7.88 13.46 -6.15
CA LYS A 113 -7.10 14.38 -6.97
C LYS A 113 -5.92 14.95 -6.19
N ARG A 114 -4.76 15.00 -6.83
CA ARG A 114 -3.52 15.59 -6.27
C ARG A 114 -3.72 17.05 -5.88
N SER A 115 -4.56 17.79 -6.62
CA SER A 115 -4.94 19.17 -6.30
C SER A 115 -5.61 19.35 -4.94
N LEU A 116 -6.22 18.30 -4.35
CA LEU A 116 -6.84 18.35 -3.03
C LEU A 116 -5.82 18.67 -1.91
N LEU A 117 -4.55 18.32 -2.11
CA LEU A 117 -3.45 18.60 -1.18
C LEU A 117 -2.99 20.07 -1.22
N ARG A 118 -3.59 20.91 -2.07
CA ARG A 118 -3.32 22.36 -2.19
C ARG A 118 -1.82 22.67 -2.34
N GLN A 119 -1.23 23.46 -1.44
CA GLN A 119 0.19 23.83 -1.48
C GLN A 119 1.12 22.62 -1.39
N CYS A 120 0.69 21.54 -0.71
CA CYS A 120 1.45 20.30 -0.59
C CYS A 120 1.25 19.33 -1.77
N SER A 121 0.53 19.75 -2.82
CA SER A 121 0.35 18.95 -4.03
C SER A 121 1.63 18.86 -4.85
N GLY A 122 2.55 19.82 -4.77
CA GLY A 122 3.69 19.88 -5.69
C GLY A 122 3.37 20.54 -7.04
N LEU A 123 2.14 21.04 -7.26
CA LEU A 123 1.70 21.70 -8.49
C LEU A 123 2.02 23.21 -8.47
N SER A 124 1.73 23.88 -7.35
CA SER A 124 2.05 25.30 -7.16
C SER A 124 3.49 25.50 -6.67
N ASP A 125 3.98 24.59 -5.84
CA ASP A 125 5.34 24.61 -5.31
C ASP A 125 5.98 23.23 -5.47
N SER A 126 6.95 23.11 -6.38
CA SER A 126 7.66 21.86 -6.64
C SER A 126 8.54 21.40 -5.49
N SER A 127 8.82 22.27 -4.52
CA SER A 127 9.64 21.99 -3.35
C SER A 127 8.86 21.45 -2.16
N PHE A 128 7.52 21.37 -2.22
CA PHE A 128 6.68 20.89 -1.12
C PHE A 128 6.96 21.60 0.22
N GLY A 129 7.20 22.91 0.19
CA GLY A 129 7.50 23.75 1.34
C GLY A 129 8.90 23.58 1.93
N TYR A 130 9.74 22.70 1.39
CA TYR A 130 11.11 22.50 1.85
C TYR A 130 11.98 23.75 1.62
N ALA A 131 11.79 24.48 0.52
CA ALA A 131 12.53 25.71 0.25
C ALA A 131 12.19 26.84 1.25
N GLU A 132 10.97 26.85 1.80
CA GLU A 132 10.52 27.84 2.79
C GLU A 132 10.90 27.44 4.23
N GLY A 133 11.29 26.19 4.45
CA GLY A 133 11.53 25.60 5.77
C GLY A 133 10.24 25.12 6.46
N LYS A 134 9.15 24.96 5.70
CA LYS A 134 7.86 24.43 6.15
C LYS A 134 7.52 23.17 5.33
N PRO A 135 8.23 22.05 5.55
CA PRO A 135 8.10 20.87 4.70
C PRO A 135 6.72 20.24 4.84
N CYS A 136 6.13 19.87 3.70
CA CYS A 136 4.89 19.11 3.65
C CYS A 136 5.16 17.64 3.89
N ILE A 137 4.39 17.06 4.81
CA ILE A 137 4.42 15.63 5.14
C ILE A 137 3.07 15.03 4.80
N ILE A 138 3.07 13.96 4.01
CA ILE A 138 1.85 13.26 3.61
C ILE A 138 1.69 12.04 4.52
N ILE A 139 0.53 11.96 5.17
CA ILE A 139 0.17 10.82 6.01
C ILE A 139 -0.81 9.95 5.22
N LYS A 140 -0.46 8.67 5.09
CA LYS A 140 -1.26 7.67 4.39
C LYS A 140 -1.72 6.61 5.40
N MET A 141 -3.01 6.33 5.41
CA MET A 141 -3.57 5.21 6.17
C MET A 141 -3.40 3.89 5.39
N ASN A 142 -3.06 2.81 6.10
CA ASN A 142 -3.02 1.48 5.52
C ASN A 142 -4.42 1.00 5.19
N ARG A 143 -4.60 0.46 3.98
CA ARG A 143 -5.88 -0.08 3.52
C ARG A 143 -6.13 -1.45 4.17
N VAL A 144 -7.30 -1.62 4.76
CA VAL A 144 -7.79 -2.89 5.33
C VAL A 144 -9.13 -3.21 4.67
N ILE A 145 -9.33 -4.45 4.23
CA ILE A 145 -10.55 -4.89 3.54
C ILE A 145 -11.70 -4.92 4.54
N GLY A 146 -12.84 -4.31 4.19
CA GLY A 146 -14.03 -4.25 5.06
C GLY A 146 -13.98 -3.20 6.17
N LEU A 147 -12.89 -2.45 6.30
CA LEU A 147 -12.75 -1.42 7.33
C LEU A 147 -13.67 -0.22 7.02
N LYS A 148 -14.63 0.01 7.92
CA LYS A 148 -15.47 1.22 7.96
C LYS A 148 -15.09 2.05 9.20
N PRO A 149 -14.28 3.11 9.08
CA PRO A 149 -13.87 3.91 10.22
C PRO A 149 -15.08 4.59 10.85
N GLN A 150 -15.22 4.50 12.18
CA GLN A 150 -16.31 5.17 12.90
C GLN A 150 -16.03 6.66 13.06
N GLY A 151 -17.06 7.48 12.83
CA GLY A 151 -16.97 8.95 12.92
C GLY A 151 -16.17 9.56 11.77
N GLU A 152 -15.72 10.80 11.98
CA GLU A 152 -14.90 11.54 11.03
C GLU A 152 -13.42 11.45 11.44
N PRO A 153 -12.59 10.65 10.75
CA PRO A 153 -11.18 10.55 11.09
C PRO A 153 -10.44 11.85 10.75
N LEU A 154 -9.78 12.45 11.74
CA LEU A 154 -8.95 13.63 11.58
C LEU A 154 -7.49 13.34 11.90
N ILE A 155 -6.59 14.03 11.21
CA ILE A 155 -5.16 13.95 11.45
C ILE A 155 -4.75 15.16 12.28
N ASN A 156 -4.20 14.92 13.47
CA ASN A 156 -3.65 15.97 14.32
C ASN A 156 -2.15 15.73 14.54
N CYS A 157 -1.33 16.68 14.12
CA CYS A 157 0.12 16.64 14.27
C CYS A 157 0.53 17.68 15.31
N THR A 158 0.97 17.23 16.49
CA THR A 158 1.44 18.10 17.58
C THR A 158 2.92 17.87 17.85
N ALA A 159 3.63 18.92 18.26
CA ALA A 159 4.96 18.78 18.82
C ALA A 159 4.89 17.94 20.12
N LYS A 160 5.90 17.11 20.35
CA LYS A 160 6.04 16.34 21.59
C LYS A 160 6.68 17.20 22.67
#